data_AF-A2ENT2-F1
#
_entry.id   AF-A2ENT2-F1
#
_cell.length_a   1.000
_cell.length_b   1.000
_cell.length_c   1.000
_cell.angle_alpha   90.00
_cell.angle_beta   90.00
_cell.angle_gamma   90.00
#
_symmetry.space_group_name_H-M   'P 1'
#
loop_
_entity.id
_entity.type
_entity.pdbx_description
1 polymer ?
#
loop_
_entity_poly.entity_id
_entity_poly.type
_entity_poly.pdbx_seq_one_letter_code
_entity_poly.pdbx_strand_id
1 'polypeptide(L)'
;MVKFIIDYYKENNELSDSILEENLLLSLEFGQSEIAKFLVSLGAKINKPDELNREFKRAIKELNEEIAKLLISIGANVNIDIDDCHSYLHKAVYKQYEKRVALLVKLGANINSHDEDYNTPLHLAVRERDYQIVDLLISLGADLEAKGENGLTPLQMAEDYRHNNIIQLLISKGANVNATKKK
;
A
#
# COMPACT_ATOMS: atom_id res chain seq x y z
N MET A 1 1.13 -25.73 18.57
CA MET A 1 2.43 -25.55 19.26
C MET A 1 2.49 -24.22 19.99
N VAL A 2 2.37 -23.06 19.32
CA VAL A 2 2.40 -21.73 19.98
C VAL A 2 1.38 -21.59 21.11
N LYS A 3 0.14 -22.05 20.94
CA LYS A 3 -0.88 -22.03 22.01
C LYS A 3 -0.43 -22.77 23.28
N PHE A 4 0.20 -23.93 23.14
CA PHE A 4 0.72 -24.71 24.28
C PHE A 4 1.86 -23.98 25.00
N ILE A 5 2.73 -23.31 24.26
CA ILE A 5 3.83 -22.50 24.83
C ILE A 5 3.24 -21.32 25.63
N ILE A 6 2.24 -20.62 25.09
CA ILE A 6 1.57 -19.52 25.77
C ILE A 6 0.84 -20.00 27.04
N ASP A 7 0.11 -21.12 26.95
CA ASP A 7 -0.59 -21.69 28.10
C ASP A 7 0.41 -22.08 29.22
N TYR A 8 1.55 -22.69 28.86
CA TYR A 8 2.62 -23.00 29.80
C TYR A 8 3.17 -21.76 30.53
N TYR A 9 3.52 -20.70 29.79
CA TYR A 9 4.02 -19.46 30.42
C TYR A 9 2.96 -18.76 31.27
N LYS A 10 1.68 -18.86 30.88
CA LYS A 10 0.56 -18.30 31.65
C LYS A 10 0.34 -19.04 32.96
N GLU A 11 0.40 -20.37 32.94
CA GLU A 11 0.27 -21.22 34.14
C GLU A 11 1.40 -20.99 35.15
N ASN A 12 2.61 -20.69 34.67
CA ASN A 12 3.77 -20.40 35.52
C ASN A 12 3.91 -18.91 35.89
N ASN A 13 2.98 -18.05 35.49
CA ASN A 13 3.02 -16.60 35.71
C ASN A 13 4.31 -15.93 35.15
N GLU A 14 4.83 -16.50 34.06
CA GLU A 14 6.04 -16.07 33.35
C GLU A 14 5.73 -15.39 32.00
N LEU A 15 4.45 -15.31 31.63
CA LEU A 15 4.03 -14.65 30.39
C LEU A 15 4.35 -13.15 30.46
N SER A 16 5.26 -12.71 29.60
CA SER A 16 5.71 -11.32 29.51
C SER A 16 5.43 -10.71 28.14
N ASP A 17 5.40 -9.39 28.07
CA ASP A 17 5.22 -8.64 26.81
C ASP A 17 6.28 -9.03 25.75
N SER A 18 7.51 -9.30 26.19
CA SER A 18 8.61 -9.74 25.30
C SER A 18 8.32 -11.10 24.65
N ILE A 19 7.75 -12.05 25.39
CA ILE A 19 7.37 -13.37 24.85
C ILE A 19 6.24 -13.22 23.83
N LEU A 20 5.26 -12.35 24.13
CA LEU A 20 4.16 -12.05 23.24
C LEU A 20 4.63 -11.36 21.95
N GLU A 21 5.51 -10.37 22.04
CA GLU A 21 6.09 -9.66 20.89
C GLU A 21 6.92 -10.62 20.00
N GLU A 22 7.79 -11.44 20.58
CA GLU A 22 8.62 -12.40 19.84
C GLU A 22 7.77 -13.44 19.09
N ASN A 23 6.79 -14.05 19.77
CA ASN A 23 5.90 -15.02 19.13
C ASN A 23 5.01 -14.36 18.06
N LEU A 24 4.64 -13.08 18.26
CA LEU A 24 3.88 -12.33 17.27
C LEU A 24 4.72 -12.15 16.00
N LEU A 25 5.97 -11.68 16.13
CA LEU A 25 6.89 -11.53 15.00
C LEU A 25 7.11 -12.85 14.25
N LEU A 26 7.36 -13.96 14.96
CA LEU A 26 7.51 -15.27 14.33
C LEU A 26 6.25 -15.69 13.58
N SER A 27 5.07 -15.50 14.17
CA SER A 27 3.81 -15.85 13.51
C SER A 27 3.56 -15.03 12.24
N LEU A 28 3.95 -13.75 12.24
CA LEU A 28 3.86 -12.86 11.07
C LEU A 28 4.85 -13.28 9.98
N GLU A 29 6.10 -13.60 10.36
CA GLU A 29 7.14 -14.06 9.44
C GLU A 29 6.75 -15.34 8.70
N PHE A 30 6.13 -16.30 9.40
CA PHE A 30 5.66 -17.56 8.83
C PHE A 30 4.24 -17.51 8.26
N GLY A 31 3.61 -16.34 8.20
CA GLY A 31 2.28 -16.19 7.59
C GLY A 31 1.12 -16.79 8.40
N GLN A 32 1.30 -17.06 9.69
CA GLN A 32 0.34 -17.73 10.57
C GLN A 32 -0.71 -16.74 11.12
N SER A 33 -1.62 -16.27 10.27
CA SER A 33 -2.59 -15.21 10.60
C SER A 33 -3.43 -15.51 11.85
N GLU A 34 -3.87 -16.75 12.04
CA GLU A 34 -4.67 -17.15 13.21
C GLU A 34 -3.88 -17.07 14.52
N ILE A 35 -2.59 -17.43 14.50
CA ILE A 35 -1.72 -17.33 15.68
C ILE A 35 -1.42 -15.86 15.96
N ALA A 36 -1.13 -15.06 14.93
CA ALA A 36 -0.90 -13.64 15.08
C ALA A 36 -2.12 -12.92 15.68
N LYS A 37 -3.34 -13.20 15.18
CA LYS A 37 -4.61 -12.67 15.72
C LYS A 37 -4.79 -13.06 17.18
N PHE A 38 -4.53 -14.32 17.53
CA PHE A 38 -4.61 -14.79 18.91
C PHE A 38 -3.64 -14.03 19.83
N LEU A 39 -2.38 -13.86 19.42
CA LEU A 39 -1.38 -13.13 20.21
C LEU A 39 -1.77 -11.66 20.40
N VAL A 40 -2.25 -10.98 19.34
CA VAL A 40 -2.78 -9.61 19.45
C VAL A 40 -3.97 -9.54 20.40
N SER A 41 -4.86 -10.55 20.42
CA SER A 41 -5.99 -10.60 21.36
C SER A 41 -5.56 -10.76 22.83
N LEU A 42 -4.34 -11.27 23.07
CA LEU A 42 -3.72 -11.33 24.39
C LEU A 42 -2.99 -10.02 24.77
N GLY A 43 -2.97 -9.03 23.89
CA GLY A 43 -2.30 -7.74 24.10
C GLY A 43 -0.89 -7.65 23.51
N ALA A 44 -0.48 -8.60 22.67
CA ALA A 44 0.80 -8.51 21.97
C ALA A 44 0.87 -7.24 21.10
N LYS A 45 2.01 -6.55 21.16
CA LYS A 45 2.30 -5.33 20.39
C LYS A 45 3.67 -5.44 19.73
N ILE A 46 3.86 -4.73 18.64
CA ILE A 46 5.18 -4.50 18.04
C ILE A 46 5.55 -3.07 18.33
N ASN A 47 6.52 -2.85 19.22
CA ASN A 47 6.82 -1.51 19.71
C ASN A 47 7.82 -0.77 18.82
N LYS A 48 8.56 -1.50 17.98
CA LYS A 48 9.56 -0.93 17.09
C LYS A 48 8.94 -0.64 15.71
N PRO A 49 8.91 0.64 15.28
CA PRO A 49 8.37 1.00 13.96
C PRO A 49 9.03 0.27 12.79
N ASP A 50 10.35 0.07 12.83
CA ASP A 50 11.08 -0.61 11.75
C ASP A 50 10.68 -2.08 11.59
N GLU A 51 10.38 -2.77 12.70
CA GLU A 51 9.91 -4.16 12.67
C GLU A 51 8.48 -4.21 12.14
N LEU A 52 7.60 -3.32 12.63
CA LEU A 52 6.22 -3.21 12.16
C LEU A 52 6.14 -2.93 10.65
N ASN A 53 6.94 -1.98 10.16
CA ASN A 53 7.02 -1.61 8.75
C ASN A 53 7.60 -2.75 7.90
N ARG A 54 8.58 -3.50 8.42
CA ARG A 54 9.15 -4.68 7.75
C ARG A 54 8.11 -5.77 7.59
N GLU A 55 7.36 -6.10 8.64
CA GLU A 55 6.30 -7.10 8.58
C GLU A 55 5.17 -6.66 7.65
N PHE A 56 4.79 -5.38 7.66
CA PHE A 56 3.76 -4.87 6.76
C PHE A 56 4.21 -4.94 5.30
N LYS A 57 5.45 -4.57 5.01
CA LYS A 57 6.06 -4.72 3.68
C LYS A 57 6.06 -6.18 3.22
N ARG A 58 6.36 -7.14 4.11
CA ARG A 58 6.31 -8.58 3.80
C ARG A 58 4.88 -9.01 3.49
N ALA A 59 3.90 -8.61 4.29
CA ALA A 59 2.50 -8.95 4.07
C ALA A 59 1.98 -8.49 2.70
N ILE A 60 2.32 -7.25 2.29
CA ILE A 60 2.00 -6.74 0.94
C ILE A 60 2.75 -7.50 -0.15
N LYS A 61 4.03 -7.86 0.09
CA LYS A 61 4.84 -8.61 -0.86
C LYS A 61 4.22 -9.98 -1.16
N GLU A 62 3.78 -10.69 -0.13
CA GLU A 62 3.17 -12.02 -0.19
C GLU A 62 1.66 -11.99 -0.47
N LEU A 63 1.06 -10.80 -0.64
CA LEU A 63 -0.39 -10.60 -0.84
C LEU A 63 -1.25 -11.19 0.30
N ASN A 64 -0.70 -11.23 1.52
CA ASN A 64 -1.42 -11.71 2.70
C ASN A 64 -2.30 -10.59 3.28
N GLU A 65 -3.52 -10.47 2.77
CA GLU A 65 -4.49 -9.45 3.19
C GLU A 65 -4.83 -9.54 4.68
N GLU A 66 -4.95 -10.74 5.24
CA GLU A 66 -5.31 -10.90 6.65
C GLU A 66 -4.22 -10.35 7.58
N ILE A 67 -2.97 -10.68 7.29
CA ILE A 67 -1.83 -10.17 8.07
C ILE A 67 -1.69 -8.66 7.87
N ALA A 68 -1.84 -8.16 6.64
CA ALA A 68 -1.75 -6.72 6.39
C ALA A 68 -2.81 -5.94 7.19
N LYS A 69 -4.06 -6.44 7.26
CA LYS A 69 -5.11 -5.85 8.09
C LYS A 69 -4.80 -5.91 9.58
N LEU A 70 -4.30 -7.05 10.05
CA LEU A 70 -3.89 -7.20 11.45
C LEU A 70 -2.79 -6.19 11.81
N LEU A 71 -1.78 -6.03 10.95
CA LEU A 71 -0.70 -5.08 11.13
C LEU A 71 -1.21 -3.63 11.18
N ILE A 72 -2.16 -3.25 10.33
CA ILE A 72 -2.83 -1.94 10.40
C ILE A 72 -3.56 -1.78 11.74
N SER A 73 -4.24 -2.82 12.22
CA SER A 73 -4.97 -2.76 13.50
C SER A 73 -4.07 -2.57 14.73
N ILE A 74 -2.81 -2.98 14.65
CA ILE A 74 -1.81 -2.76 15.71
C ILE A 74 -0.96 -1.50 15.50
N GLY A 75 -1.25 -0.70 14.45
CA GLY A 75 -0.66 0.62 14.22
C GLY A 75 0.19 0.79 12.97
N ALA A 76 0.26 -0.20 12.06
CA ALA A 76 0.98 -0.03 10.79
C ALA A 76 0.28 1.04 9.94
N ASN A 77 1.07 1.95 9.36
CA ASN A 77 0.56 3.00 8.48
C ASN A 77 0.84 2.61 7.02
N VAL A 78 -0.23 2.45 6.23
CA VAL A 78 -0.15 2.10 4.80
C VAL A 78 0.36 3.24 3.92
N ASN A 79 0.33 4.47 4.42
CA ASN A 79 0.67 5.69 3.68
C ASN A 79 2.07 6.23 4.02
N ILE A 80 2.94 5.41 4.61
CA ILE A 80 4.33 5.82 4.85
C ILE A 80 5.15 5.82 3.57
N ASP A 81 6.17 6.67 3.56
CA ASP A 81 7.26 6.61 2.59
C ASP A 81 8.23 5.51 3.04
N ILE A 82 8.54 4.60 2.11
CA ILE A 82 9.29 3.36 2.40
C ILE A 82 10.72 3.36 1.85
N ASP A 83 11.01 4.31 0.98
CA ASP A 83 12.33 4.69 0.50
C ASP A 83 12.34 6.19 0.26
N ASP A 84 13.50 6.74 -0.09
CA ASP A 84 13.73 8.19 -0.18
C ASP A 84 12.73 8.93 -1.07
N CYS A 85 11.90 8.27 -1.89
CA CYS A 85 11.01 8.97 -2.81
C CYS A 85 9.60 8.35 -2.99
N HIS A 86 9.22 7.26 -2.31
CA HIS A 86 7.97 6.56 -2.63
C HIS A 86 7.23 5.92 -1.44
N SER A 87 5.91 6.10 -1.41
CA SER A 87 5.01 5.29 -0.59
C SER A 87 4.88 3.85 -1.11
N TYR A 88 4.28 2.95 -0.31
CA TYR A 88 4.00 1.58 -0.76
C TYR A 88 3.24 1.53 -2.10
N LEU A 89 2.27 2.43 -2.28
CA LEU A 89 1.44 2.48 -3.48
C LEU A 89 2.24 2.96 -4.69
N HIS A 90 3.02 4.04 -4.54
CA HIS A 90 3.91 4.51 -5.61
C HIS A 90 4.91 3.42 -6.03
N LYS A 91 5.51 2.71 -5.06
CA LYS A 91 6.43 1.61 -5.37
C LYS A 91 5.75 0.47 -6.12
N ALA A 92 4.52 0.12 -5.74
CA ALA A 92 3.76 -0.93 -6.40
C ALA A 92 3.40 -0.54 -7.85
N VAL A 93 3.03 0.72 -8.09
CA VAL A 93 2.77 1.27 -9.42
C VAL A 93 4.05 1.28 -10.27
N TYR A 94 5.15 1.83 -9.76
CA TYR A 94 6.43 1.87 -10.47
C TYR A 94 6.93 0.47 -10.86
N LYS A 95 6.66 -0.53 -10.00
CA LYS A 95 7.01 -1.93 -10.27
C LYS A 95 5.94 -2.72 -11.03
N GLN A 96 4.85 -2.08 -11.45
CA GLN A 96 3.77 -2.67 -12.26
C GLN A 96 3.11 -3.87 -11.57
N TYR A 97 3.00 -3.83 -10.24
CA TYR A 97 2.43 -4.90 -9.43
C TYR A 97 0.93 -4.69 -9.21
N GLU A 98 0.11 -4.99 -10.23
CA GLU A 98 -1.36 -4.81 -10.22
C GLU A 98 -2.04 -5.33 -8.93
N LYS A 99 -1.73 -6.57 -8.54
CA LYS A 99 -2.31 -7.20 -7.34
C LYS A 99 -1.95 -6.43 -6.06
N ARG A 100 -0.74 -5.87 -5.98
CA ARG A 100 -0.30 -5.08 -4.82
C ARG A 100 -0.93 -3.70 -4.82
N VAL A 101 -1.09 -3.07 -5.98
CA VAL A 101 -1.84 -1.81 -6.13
C VAL A 101 -3.26 -1.98 -5.61
N ALA A 102 -3.97 -3.01 -6.10
CA ALA A 102 -5.34 -3.30 -5.66
C ALA A 102 -5.41 -3.58 -4.15
N LEU A 103 -4.50 -4.39 -3.61
CA LEU A 103 -4.44 -4.69 -2.18
C LEU A 103 -4.18 -3.42 -1.34
N LEU A 104 -3.20 -2.60 -1.72
CA LEU A 104 -2.84 -1.39 -0.98
C LEU A 104 -3.99 -0.39 -0.93
N VAL A 105 -4.66 -0.13 -2.06
CA VAL A 105 -5.85 0.74 -2.09
C VAL A 105 -6.97 0.16 -1.24
N LYS A 106 -7.21 -1.16 -1.31
CA LYS A 106 -8.19 -1.85 -0.45
C LYS A 106 -7.86 -1.73 1.04
N LEU A 107 -6.59 -1.61 1.40
CA LEU A 107 -6.11 -1.40 2.77
C LEU A 107 -6.10 0.08 3.20
N GLY A 108 -6.57 0.99 2.36
CA GLY A 108 -6.68 2.42 2.67
C GLY A 108 -5.47 3.26 2.26
N ALA A 109 -4.65 2.79 1.31
CA ALA A 109 -3.64 3.64 0.69
C ALA A 109 -4.32 4.84 -0.01
N ASN A 110 -3.77 6.04 0.19
CA ASN A 110 -4.25 7.24 -0.47
C ASN A 110 -3.89 7.19 -1.96
N ILE A 111 -4.88 6.88 -2.79
CA ILE A 111 -4.74 6.74 -4.25
C ILE A 111 -4.34 8.04 -4.96
N ASN A 112 -4.48 9.20 -4.29
CA ASN A 112 -4.13 10.52 -4.80
C ASN A 112 -3.00 11.17 -3.98
N SER A 113 -2.24 10.39 -3.20
CA SER A 113 -1.02 10.88 -2.53
C SER A 113 -0.02 11.39 -3.57
N HIS A 114 0.82 12.35 -3.20
CA HIS A 114 1.92 12.82 -4.03
C HIS A 114 3.22 12.12 -3.61
N ASP A 115 4.06 11.76 -4.58
CA ASP A 115 5.48 11.46 -4.38
C ASP A 115 6.31 12.76 -4.31
N GLU A 116 7.64 12.62 -4.23
CA GLU A 116 8.55 13.77 -4.17
C GLU A 116 8.60 14.62 -5.44
N ASP A 117 8.30 14.03 -6.59
CA ASP A 117 8.13 14.74 -7.87
C ASP A 117 6.75 15.42 -7.97
N TYR A 118 5.97 15.40 -6.88
CA TYR A 118 4.60 15.88 -6.80
C TYR A 118 3.63 15.09 -7.68
N ASN A 119 3.99 13.90 -8.14
CA ASN A 119 3.16 13.05 -8.98
C ASN A 119 2.27 12.15 -8.14
N THR A 120 1.03 11.92 -8.60
CA THR A 120 0.17 10.89 -8.00
C THR A 120 0.49 9.51 -8.55
N PRO A 121 0.00 8.41 -7.93
CA PRO A 121 0.11 7.07 -8.52
C PRO A 121 -0.39 7.01 -9.96
N LEU A 122 -1.46 7.75 -10.30
CA LEU A 122 -1.97 7.82 -11.67
C LEU A 122 -1.01 8.53 -12.63
N HIS A 123 -0.36 9.62 -12.22
CA HIS A 123 0.68 10.28 -13.02
C HIS A 123 1.86 9.34 -13.26
N LEU A 124 2.32 8.66 -12.20
CA LEU A 124 3.41 7.70 -12.29
C LEU A 124 3.09 6.57 -13.29
N ALA A 125 1.88 6.01 -13.23
CA ALA A 125 1.44 4.98 -14.18
C ALA A 125 1.40 5.48 -15.63
N VAL A 126 0.98 6.74 -15.85
CA VAL A 126 1.01 7.40 -17.17
C VAL A 126 2.45 7.57 -17.66
N ARG A 127 3.36 8.05 -16.81
CA ARG A 127 4.80 8.23 -17.10
C ARG A 127 5.45 6.91 -17.51
N GLU A 128 5.16 5.83 -16.80
CA GLU A 128 5.68 4.47 -17.08
C GLU A 128 4.97 3.77 -18.26
N ARG A 129 3.98 4.43 -18.90
CA ARG A 129 3.19 3.90 -20.03
C ARG A 129 2.46 2.58 -19.73
N ASP A 130 2.09 2.36 -18.47
CA ASP A 130 1.42 1.13 -18.05
C ASP A 130 -0.11 1.26 -18.17
N TYR A 131 -0.66 0.79 -19.30
CA TYR A 131 -2.10 0.86 -19.56
C TYR A 131 -2.93 0.12 -18.50
N GLN A 132 -2.46 -1.05 -18.06
CA GLN A 132 -3.17 -1.90 -17.11
C GLN A 132 -3.25 -1.22 -15.74
N ILE A 133 -2.14 -0.67 -15.25
CA ILE A 133 -2.12 0.06 -13.98
C ILE A 133 -2.91 1.36 -14.07
N VAL A 134 -2.88 2.08 -15.21
CA VAL A 134 -3.74 3.25 -15.42
C VAL A 134 -5.22 2.86 -15.32
N ASP A 135 -5.69 1.85 -16.06
CA ASP A 135 -7.10 1.42 -15.99
C ASP A 135 -7.48 0.93 -14.58
N LEU A 136 -6.58 0.20 -13.92
CA LEU A 136 -6.77 -0.25 -12.54
C LEU A 136 -6.94 0.93 -11.58
N LEU A 137 -6.02 1.89 -11.57
CA LEU A 137 -6.09 3.06 -10.68
C LEU A 137 -7.36 3.88 -10.91
N ILE A 138 -7.76 4.07 -12.16
CA ILE A 138 -9.02 4.75 -12.50
C ILE A 138 -10.22 3.96 -11.97
N SER A 139 -10.24 2.63 -12.15
CA SER A 139 -11.31 1.77 -11.63
C SER A 139 -11.40 1.78 -10.10
N LEU A 140 -10.29 2.06 -9.43
CA LEU A 140 -10.18 2.18 -7.97
C LEU A 140 -10.47 3.61 -7.47
N GLY A 141 -10.82 4.55 -8.36
CA GLY A 141 -11.24 5.90 -8.00
C GLY A 141 -10.11 6.94 -7.93
N ALA A 142 -9.02 6.75 -8.68
CA ALA A 142 -8.01 7.79 -8.83
C ALA A 142 -8.61 9.06 -9.46
N ASP A 143 -8.19 10.23 -8.97
CA ASP A 143 -8.64 11.51 -9.49
C ASP A 143 -7.99 11.81 -10.84
N LEU A 144 -8.83 11.88 -11.88
CA LEU A 144 -8.43 12.17 -13.26
C LEU A 144 -7.96 13.62 -13.45
N GLU A 145 -8.31 14.52 -12.53
CA GLU A 145 -7.98 15.95 -12.60
C GLU A 145 -6.92 16.37 -11.58
N ALA A 146 -6.37 15.40 -10.84
CA ALA A 146 -5.27 15.63 -9.91
C ALA A 146 -4.13 16.39 -10.60
N LYS A 147 -3.47 17.27 -9.84
CA LYS A 147 -2.37 18.10 -10.35
C LYS A 147 -1.04 17.50 -9.92
N GLY A 148 -0.32 16.93 -10.87
CA GLY A 148 1.01 16.37 -10.68
C GLY A 148 2.11 17.41 -10.84
N GLU A 149 3.30 16.94 -11.18
CA GLU A 149 4.45 17.77 -11.51
C GLU A 149 4.08 18.87 -12.54
N ASN A 150 4.58 20.09 -12.34
CA ASN A 150 4.29 21.27 -13.17
C ASN A 150 2.80 21.64 -13.28
N GLY A 151 1.94 21.10 -12.40
CA GLY A 151 0.49 21.33 -12.43
C GLY A 151 -0.22 20.64 -13.60
N LEU A 152 0.41 19.61 -14.19
CA LEU A 152 -0.18 18.81 -15.25
C LEU A 152 -1.24 17.87 -14.66
N THR A 153 -2.30 17.57 -15.42
CA THR A 153 -3.18 16.42 -15.14
C THR A 153 -2.60 15.14 -15.74
N PRO A 154 -3.07 13.95 -15.35
CA PRO A 154 -2.68 12.69 -16.00
C PRO A 154 -2.92 12.70 -17.51
N LEU A 155 -4.00 13.34 -17.98
CA LEU A 155 -4.27 13.48 -19.41
C LEU A 155 -3.22 14.36 -20.10
N GLN A 156 -2.88 15.50 -19.51
CA GLN A 156 -1.87 16.42 -20.03
C GLN A 156 -0.49 15.75 -20.13
N MET A 157 -0.11 15.03 -19.07
CA MET A 157 1.12 14.24 -19.08
C MET A 157 1.11 13.16 -20.17
N ALA A 158 -0.01 12.47 -20.38
CA ALA A 158 -0.14 11.48 -21.45
C ALA A 158 -0.02 12.11 -22.85
N GLU A 159 -0.54 13.34 -23.05
CA GLU A 159 -0.39 14.13 -24.28
C GLU A 159 1.07 14.52 -24.52
N ASP A 160 1.76 15.03 -23.50
CA ASP A 160 3.17 15.44 -23.58
C ASP A 160 4.08 14.25 -23.96
N TYR A 161 3.85 13.08 -23.39
CA TYR A 161 4.57 11.85 -23.74
C TYR A 161 4.04 11.14 -25.00
N ARG A 162 2.95 11.63 -25.62
CA ARG A 162 2.30 11.04 -26.81
C ARG A 162 1.82 9.59 -26.62
N HIS A 163 1.30 9.27 -25.44
CA HIS A 163 0.79 7.95 -25.08
C HIS A 163 -0.66 7.74 -25.57
N ASN A 164 -0.87 7.64 -26.88
CA ASN A 164 -2.20 7.65 -27.53
C ASN A 164 -3.23 6.67 -26.93
N ASN A 165 -2.82 5.46 -26.55
CA ASN A 165 -3.70 4.47 -25.92
C ASN A 165 -4.17 4.91 -24.52
N ILE A 166 -3.29 5.52 -23.73
CA ILE A 166 -3.60 6.05 -22.40
C ILE A 166 -4.43 7.32 -22.53
N ILE A 167 -4.15 8.19 -23.50
CA ILE A 167 -4.98 9.37 -23.82
C ILE A 167 -6.42 8.93 -24.10
N GLN A 168 -6.60 7.95 -25.01
CA GLN A 168 -7.93 7.42 -25.33
C GLN A 168 -8.62 6.83 -24.11
N LEU A 169 -7.90 6.09 -23.27
CA LEU A 169 -8.43 5.54 -22.02
C LEU A 169 -8.91 6.64 -21.08
N LEU A 170 -8.06 7.62 -20.77
CA LEU A 170 -8.39 8.73 -19.86
C LEU A 170 -9.62 9.52 -20.34
N ILE A 171 -9.67 9.84 -21.63
CA ILE A 171 -10.84 10.51 -22.24
C ILE A 171 -12.09 9.63 -22.13
N SER A 172 -11.98 8.32 -22.42
CA SER A 172 -13.12 7.40 -22.31
C SER A 172 -13.65 7.26 -20.88
N LYS A 173 -12.80 7.51 -19.88
CA LYS A 173 -13.13 7.47 -18.45
C LYS A 173 -13.57 8.84 -17.91
N GLY A 174 -13.66 9.86 -18.76
CA GLY A 174 -14.23 11.16 -18.43
C GLY A 174 -13.23 12.24 -18.04
N ALA A 175 -11.93 12.06 -18.31
CA ALA A 175 -10.94 13.13 -18.10
C ALA A 175 -11.28 14.37 -18.94
N ASN A 176 -11.11 15.56 -18.36
CA ASN A 176 -11.46 16.82 -18.99
C ASN A 176 -10.43 17.22 -20.05
N VAL A 177 -10.80 17.03 -21.33
CA VAL A 177 -10.00 17.45 -22.49
C VAL A 177 -9.73 18.96 -22.59
N ASN A 178 -10.44 19.79 -21.82
CA ASN A 178 -10.22 21.24 -21.80
C ASN A 178 -9.41 21.70 -20.59
N ALA A 179 -8.91 20.81 -19.74
CA ALA A 179 -8.11 21.18 -18.57
C ALA A 179 -6.85 22.02 -18.92
N THR A 180 -6.42 22.00 -20.20
CA THR A 180 -5.32 22.77 -20.78
C THR A 180 -5.69 24.10 -21.44
N LYS A 181 -6.97 24.38 -21.73
CA LYS A 181 -7.34 25.62 -22.43
C LYS A 181 -7.36 26.80 -21.47
N LYS A 182 -6.19 27.21 -20.98
CA LYS A 182 -6.01 28.60 -20.55
C LYS A 182 -6.28 29.47 -21.78
N LYS A 183 -7.28 30.35 -21.66
CA LYS A 183 -7.50 31.47 -22.59
C LYS A 183 -6.25 32.35 -22.68
#